data_AF-A0A349BR43-F1
#
_entry.id   AF-A0A349BR43-F1
#
_cell.length_a   1.000
_cell.length_b   1.000
_cell.length_c   1.000
_cell.angle_alpha   90.00
_cell.angle_beta   90.00
_cell.angle_gamma   90.00
#
_symmetry.space_group_name_H-M   'P 1'
#
loop_
_entity.id
_entity.type
_entity.pdbx_description
1 polymer ?
#
loop_
_entity_poly.entity_id
_entity_poly.type
_entity_poly.pdbx_seq_one_letter_code
_entity_poly.pdbx_strand_id
1 'polypeptide(L)' 'MLNSDKTGPALSALIGVNQLIHTPAGAAYSDKEITGWLEEAGFRGVEFKTLSQPSPFTVLTAVKP' A
#
# COMPACT_ATOMS: atom_id res chain seq x y z
N MET A 1 2.63 6.18 1.89
CA MET A 1 2.55 4.72 1.77
C MET A 1 3.31 4.06 2.91
N LEU A 2 2.88 2.90 3.41
CA LEU A 2 3.57 2.18 4.49
C LEU A 2 4.96 1.72 4.01
N ASN A 3 5.99 1.94 4.83
CA ASN A 3 7.35 1.49 4.57
C ASN A 3 7.47 -0.04 4.77
N SER A 4 8.54 -0.62 4.24
CA SER A 4 8.78 -2.08 4.34
C SER A 4 8.93 -2.58 5.78
N ASP A 5 9.41 -1.74 6.71
CA ASP A 5 9.50 -2.08 8.14
C ASP A 5 8.15 -2.02 8.87
N LYS A 6 7.09 -1.55 8.19
CA LYS A 6 5.72 -1.37 8.72
C LYS A 6 5.62 -0.45 9.93
N THR A 7 6.55 0.48 10.07
CA THR A 7 6.63 1.42 11.20
C THR A 7 6.23 2.85 10.83
N GLY A 8 6.12 3.16 9.54
CA GLY A 8 5.77 4.50 9.12
C GLY A 8 5.42 4.64 7.65
N PRO A 9 5.00 5.83 7.20
CA PRO A 9 4.67 7.02 8.00
C PRO A 9 3.53 6.77 8.99
N ALA A 10 3.43 7.60 10.04
CA ALA A 10 2.53 7.39 11.18
C ALA A 10 1.07 7.11 10.76
N LEU A 11 0.53 7.89 9.82
CA LEU A 11 -0.84 7.68 9.32
C LEU A 11 -1.01 6.29 8.67
N SER A 12 -0.05 5.83 7.85
CA SER A 12 -0.12 4.51 7.22
C SER A 12 -0.02 3.38 8.24
N ALA A 13 0.83 3.51 9.25
CA ALA A 13 0.94 2.53 10.34
C ALA A 13 -0.35 2.47 11.18
N LEU A 14 -0.93 3.64 11.51
CA LEU A 14 -2.20 3.73 12.24
C LEU A 14 -3.37 3.14 11.46
N ILE A 15 -3.41 3.29 10.13
CA ILE A 15 -4.38 2.59 9.29
C ILE A 15 -4.23 1.07 9.47
N GLY A 16 -3.01 0.54 9.52
CA GLY A 16 -2.76 -0.88 9.80
C GLY A 16 -3.34 -1.35 11.13
N VAL A 17 -3.16 -0.56 12.19
CA VAL A 17 -3.77 -0.82 13.51
C VAL A 17 -5.30 -0.77 13.43
N ASN A 18 -5.86 0.23 12.74
CA ASN A 18 -7.30 0.33 12.55
C ASN A 18 -7.87 -0.90 11.81
N GLN A 19 -7.19 -1.38 10.76
CA GLN A 19 -7.58 -2.58 10.03
C GLN A 19 -7.54 -3.83 10.93
N LEU A 20 -6.51 -3.97 11.76
CA LEU A 20 -6.40 -5.10 12.69
C LEU A 20 -7.58 -5.18 13.67
N ILE A 21 -8.06 -4.02 14.12
CA ILE A 21 -9.19 -3.94 15.07
C ILE A 21 -10.53 -4.23 14.39
N HIS A 22 -10.72 -3.70 13.18
CA HIS A 22 -12.04 -3.63 12.55
C HIS A 22 -12.27 -4.66 11.44
N THR A 23 -11.26 -5.41 11.02
CA THR A 23 -11.36 -6.36 9.90
C THR A 23 -10.61 -7.64 10.24
N PRO A 24 -11.26 -8.83 10.20
CA PRO A 24 -10.57 -10.09 10.37
C PRO A 24 -9.40 -10.22 9.37
N ALA A 25 -8.20 -10.47 9.89
CA ALA A 25 -6.96 -10.47 9.11
C ALA A 25 -6.66 -9.16 8.35
N GLY A 26 -7.24 -8.03 8.80
CA GLY A 26 -7.00 -6.71 8.24
C GLY A 26 -5.58 -6.22 8.55
N ALA A 27 -4.95 -5.60 7.55
CA ALA A 27 -3.61 -5.01 7.68
C ALA A 27 -3.45 -3.84 6.70
N ALA A 28 -2.43 -3.02 6.95
CA ALA A 28 -1.87 -2.13 5.94
C ALA A 28 -0.64 -2.80 5.32
N TYR A 29 -0.45 -2.61 4.02
CA TYR A 29 0.60 -3.27 3.24
C TYR A 29 1.60 -2.26 2.70
N SER A 30 2.86 -2.66 2.68
CA SER A 30 3.97 -1.88 2.14
C SER A 30 3.96 -1.87 0.61
N ASP A 31 4.71 -0.92 0.05
CA ASP A 31 4.99 -0.85 -1.39
C ASP A 31 5.57 -2.15 -1.93
N LYS A 32 6.51 -2.75 -1.18
CA LYS A 32 7.15 -4.00 -1.52
C LYS A 32 6.18 -5.18 -1.59
N GLU A 33 5.28 -5.31 -0.61
CA GLU A 33 4.28 -6.39 -0.58
C GLU A 33 3.32 -6.27 -1.74
N ILE A 34 2.76 -5.08 -1.95
CA ILE A 34 1.79 -4.85 -3.03
C ILE A 34 2.44 -5.06 -4.40
N THR A 35 3.68 -4.60 -4.59
CA THR A 35 4.44 -4.84 -5.83
C THR A 35 4.64 -6.33 -6.08
N GLY A 36 5.09 -7.08 -5.07
CA GLY A 36 5.29 -8.53 -5.17
C GLY A 36 4.01 -9.26 -5.58
N TRP A 37 2.88 -8.93 -4.96
CA TRP A 37 1.60 -9.55 -5.33
C TRP A 37 1.13 -9.20 -6.74
N LEU A 38 1.35 -7.96 -7.18
CA LEU A 38 1.02 -7.56 -8.55
C LEU A 38 1.85 -8.34 -9.57
N GLU A 39 3.15 -8.46 -9.33
CA GLU A 39 4.07 -9.20 -10.20
C GLU A 39 3.71 -10.70 -10.24
N GLU A 40 3.46 -11.32 -9.08
CA GLU A 40 3.01 -12.71 -8.97
C GLU A 40 1.67 -12.94 -9.71
N ALA A 41 0.78 -11.96 -9.70
CA ALA A 41 -0.50 -12.00 -10.42
C ALA A 41 -0.39 -11.72 -11.93
N GLY A 42 0.81 -11.42 -12.43
CA GLY A 42 1.11 -11.16 -13.84
C GLY A 42 0.89 -9.73 -14.30
N PHE A 43 0.70 -8.78 -13.38
CA PHE A 43 0.72 -7.35 -13.70
C PHE A 43 2.16 -6.89 -13.91
N ARG A 44 2.31 -5.84 -14.71
CA ARG A 44 3.59 -5.21 -15.06
C ARG A 44 3.45 -3.68 -15.00
N GLY A 45 4.59 -3.00 -14.98
CA GLY A 45 4.62 -1.52 -14.97
C GLY A 45 3.99 -0.96 -13.70
N VAL A 46 4.40 -1.48 -12.54
CA VAL A 46 3.92 -0.98 -11.24
C VAL A 46 4.49 0.42 -11.01
N GLU A 47 3.60 1.41 -10.90
CA GLU A 47 3.95 2.80 -10.63
C GLU A 47 3.21 3.32 -9.42
N PHE A 48 3.88 4.21 -8.68
CA PHE A 48 3.35 4.85 -7.48
C PHE A 48 3.33 6.36 -7.67
N LYS A 49 2.15 6.96 -7.57
CA LYS A 49 1.97 8.42 -7.67
C LYS A 49 1.37 8.96 -6.39
N THR A 50 2.20 9.62 -5.58
CA THR A 50 1.72 10.39 -4.43
C THR A 50 0.86 11.54 -4.92
N LEU A 51 -0.35 11.65 -4.37
CA LEU A 51 -1.25 12.74 -4.70
C LEU A 51 -0.73 14.04 -4.09
N SER A 52 -0.96 15.15 -4.79
CA SER A 52 -0.63 16.46 -4.26
C SER A 52 -1.48 16.77 -3.03
N GLN A 53 -0.95 17.65 -2.17
CA GLN A 53 -1.70 18.16 -1.03
C GLN A 53 -3.07 18.72 -1.46
N PRO A 54 -4.12 18.54 -0.64
CA PRO A 54 -4.10 18.06 0.75
C PRO A 54 -4.22 16.53 0.91
N SER A 55 -4.17 15.75 -0.18
CA SER A 55 -4.38 14.31 -0.09
C SER A 55 -3.16 13.59 0.52
N PRO A 56 -3.36 12.71 1.53
CA PRO A 56 -2.27 11.91 2.11
C PRO A 56 -2.03 10.59 1.35
N PHE A 57 -2.77 10.34 0.27
CA PHE A 57 -2.81 9.05 -0.41
C PHE A 57 -1.86 8.96 -1.60
N THR A 58 -1.44 7.72 -1.89
CA THR A 58 -0.66 7.34 -3.07
C THR A 58 -1.56 6.49 -3.96
N VAL A 59 -1.61 6.80 -5.25
CA VAL A 59 -2.26 5.96 -6.26
C VAL A 59 -1.24 4.98 -6.81
N LEU A 60 -1.66 3.73 -6.92
CA LEU A 60 -0.90 2.66 -7.54
C LEU A 60 -1.51 2.34 -8.91
N THR A 61 -0.69 2.18 -9.94
CA THR A 61 -1.12 1.70 -11.25
C THR A 61 -0.26 0.53 -11.70
N ALA A 62 -0.87 -0.46 -12.34
CA ALA A 62 -0.19 -1.56 -13.01
C ALA A 62 -1.09 -2.12 -14.11
N VAL A 63 -0.51 -2.76 -15.12
CA VAL A 63 -1.23 -3.28 -16.29
C VAL A 63 -0.98 -4.79 -16.43
N LYS A 64 -2.05 -5.56 -16.62
CA LYS A 64 -1.96 -6.97 -16.99
C LYS A 64 -2.14 -7.09 -18.51
N PRO A 65 -1.19 -7.72 -19.23
CA PRO A 65 -1.30 -7.95 -20.68
C PRO A 65 -2.51 -8.80 -21.09
#